data_AF-A0A3B4ZG46-F1
#
_entry.id   AF-A0A3B4ZG46-F1
#
_cell.length_a   1.000
_cell.length_b   1.000
_cell.length_c   1.000
_cell.angle_alpha   90.00
_cell.angle_beta   90.00
_cell.angle_gamma   90.00
#
_symmetry.space_group_name_H-M   'P 1'
#
loop_
_entity.id
_entity.type
_entity.pdbx_description
1 polymer ?
#
loop_
_entity_poly.entity_id
_entity_poly.type
_entity_poly.pdbx_seq_one_letter_code
_entity_poly.pdbx_strand_id
1 'polypeptide(L)'
;MVKTQGVSSMTGGWRQVFERSRLVPPPSQTVRLAGESHLGRSRGFQLSLNRVTAAHLPQEVSTDVTYQLRVTLFDRNHLHFFGKTWRSSPQRMKNSKIAFNEVLYLHTSLLLPSTLVVLELVSLSPRPDGSHQALGRGFTVLELFTNKPEIPATDGDRRLNLHHGSPRGLLHPLLKDTVD
;
A
#
# COMPACT_ATOMS: atom_id res chain seq x y z
N MET A 1 40.14 0.12 29.91
CA MET A 1 39.06 -0.85 30.25
C MET A 1 37.75 -0.07 30.34
N VAL A 2 37.03 0.08 29.22
CA VAL A 2 35.79 0.89 29.15
C VAL A 2 34.62 -0.07 29.08
N LYS A 3 33.75 -0.05 30.10
CA LYS A 3 32.50 -0.80 30.12
C LYS A 3 31.50 -0.10 29.20
N THR A 4 31.25 -0.67 28.02
CA THR A 4 30.12 -0.29 27.17
C THR A 4 28.86 -0.98 27.70
N GLN A 5 28.02 -0.24 28.41
CA GLN A 5 26.66 -0.66 28.73
C GLN A 5 25.85 -0.81 27.44
N GLY A 6 25.10 -1.91 27.35
CA GLY A 6 24.44 -2.38 26.14
C GLY A 6 23.40 -1.39 25.59
N VAL A 7 23.56 -1.07 24.32
CA VAL A 7 22.50 -0.51 23.47
C VAL A 7 21.52 -1.65 23.17
N SER A 8 20.64 -1.95 24.12
CA SER A 8 19.54 -2.89 23.97
C SER A 8 18.28 -2.27 24.56
N SER A 9 17.51 -1.53 23.75
CA SER A 9 16.13 -1.18 24.11
C SER A 9 15.26 -0.58 23.00
N MET A 10 15.76 -0.20 21.81
CA MET A 10 14.89 0.49 20.84
C MET A 10 13.97 -0.41 20.02
N THR A 11 14.16 -1.73 20.02
CA THR A 11 13.37 -2.68 19.22
C THR A 11 12.16 -3.28 19.95
N GLY A 12 11.98 -3.01 21.26
CA GLY A 12 10.95 -3.64 22.09
C GLY A 12 9.63 -2.87 22.27
N GLY A 13 9.61 -1.55 22.04
CA GLY A 13 8.46 -0.70 22.41
C GLY A 13 7.29 -0.70 21.43
N TRP A 14 7.54 -1.02 20.15
CA TRP A 14 6.52 -0.92 19.09
C TRP A 14 5.32 -1.83 19.29
N ARG A 15 5.53 -3.02 19.89
CA ARG A 15 4.44 -3.96 20.19
C ARG A 15 3.45 -3.38 21.18
N GLN A 16 3.94 -2.71 22.22
CA GLN A 16 3.09 -2.10 23.26
C GLN A 16 2.33 -0.89 22.71
N VAL A 17 2.94 -0.10 21.84
CA VAL A 17 2.26 1.03 21.16
C VAL A 17 1.15 0.51 20.24
N PHE A 18 1.42 -0.52 19.45
CA PHE A 18 0.44 -1.11 18.54
C PHE A 18 -0.79 -1.65 19.26
N GLU A 19 -0.60 -2.41 20.36
CA GLU A 19 -1.72 -2.94 21.14
C GLU A 19 -2.54 -1.83 21.82
N ARG A 20 -1.88 -0.78 22.32
CA ARG A 20 -2.57 0.37 22.95
C ARG A 20 -3.35 1.22 21.95
N SER A 21 -2.91 1.30 20.69
CA SER A 21 -3.52 2.17 19.67
C SER A 21 -4.61 1.47 18.84
N ARG A 22 -5.02 0.26 19.23
CA ARG A 22 -5.98 -0.55 18.45
C ARG A 22 -7.42 -0.11 18.73
N LEU A 23 -7.93 0.82 17.92
CA LEU A 23 -9.29 1.37 18.07
C LEU A 23 -10.42 0.46 17.54
N VAL A 24 -10.09 -0.54 16.72
CA VAL A 24 -11.08 -1.47 16.15
C VAL A 24 -10.57 -2.90 16.35
N PRO A 25 -11.35 -3.76 17.03
CA PRO A 25 -10.99 -5.16 17.12
C PRO A 25 -11.05 -5.78 15.72
N PRO A 26 -10.03 -6.54 15.32
CA PRO A 26 -10.02 -7.27 14.04
C PRO A 26 -11.24 -8.22 13.96
N PRO A 27 -11.76 -8.49 12.75
CA PRO A 27 -12.83 -9.47 12.57
C PRO A 27 -12.43 -10.83 13.15
N SER A 28 -13.31 -11.44 13.93
CA SER A 28 -13.03 -12.64 14.74
C SER A 28 -12.56 -13.85 13.93
N GLN A 29 -12.98 -13.98 12.66
CA GLN A 29 -12.51 -15.02 11.75
C GLN A 29 -11.07 -14.76 11.27
N THR A 30 -10.72 -13.51 10.94
CA THR A 30 -9.35 -13.11 10.55
C THR A 30 -8.36 -13.30 11.69
N VAL A 31 -8.79 -13.05 12.94
CA VAL A 31 -7.96 -13.29 14.15
C VAL A 31 -7.69 -14.76 14.36
N ARG A 32 -8.71 -15.63 14.21
CA ARG A 32 -8.55 -17.07 14.43
C ARG A 32 -7.66 -17.71 13.37
N LEU A 33 -7.84 -17.35 12.09
CA LEU A 33 -6.98 -17.84 11.01
C LEU A 33 -5.53 -17.33 11.13
N ALA A 34 -5.34 -16.08 11.55
CA ALA A 34 -4.01 -15.54 11.87
C ALA A 34 -3.41 -16.13 13.17
N GLY A 35 -4.26 -16.57 14.09
CA GLY A 35 -3.89 -17.24 15.33
C GLY A 35 -3.56 -18.73 15.16
N GLU A 36 -4.04 -19.38 14.10
CA GLU A 36 -3.68 -20.77 13.76
C GLU A 36 -2.45 -20.83 12.84
N SER A 37 -2.20 -19.77 12.07
CA SER A 37 -0.99 -19.60 11.24
C SER A 37 0.19 -19.11 12.09
N HIS A 38 0.92 -20.00 12.78
CA HIS A 38 2.19 -19.69 13.48
C HIS A 38 2.20 -18.37 14.28
N LEU A 39 1.49 -18.35 15.41
CA LEU A 39 1.39 -17.28 16.39
C LEU A 39 2.70 -16.48 16.64
N GLY A 40 2.68 -15.19 16.28
CA GLY A 40 3.29 -14.14 17.12
C GLY A 40 4.25 -13.15 16.44
N ARG A 41 4.77 -13.45 15.24
CA ARG A 41 5.78 -12.58 14.61
C ARG A 41 5.15 -11.69 13.55
N SER A 42 4.76 -10.49 13.96
CA SER A 42 4.54 -9.40 13.03
C SER A 42 5.78 -9.18 12.18
N ARG A 43 5.59 -8.88 10.90
CA ARG A 43 6.69 -8.59 9.99
C ARG A 43 6.61 -7.14 9.56
N GLY A 44 7.78 -6.51 9.52
CA GLY A 44 7.99 -5.22 8.91
C GLY A 44 8.27 -5.39 7.42
N PHE A 45 7.73 -4.49 6.62
CA PHE A 45 7.95 -4.36 5.19
C PHE A 45 8.32 -2.92 4.89
N GLN A 46 9.19 -2.73 3.93
CA GLN A 46 9.56 -1.44 3.41
C GLN A 46 9.25 -1.42 1.91
N LEU A 47 8.48 -0.42 1.49
CA LEU A 47 8.15 -0.17 0.09
C LEU A 47 8.76 1.16 -0.32
N SER A 48 9.78 1.11 -1.18
CA SER A 48 10.41 2.30 -1.75
C SER A 48 9.72 2.68 -3.06
N LEU A 49 9.01 3.80 -3.06
CA LEU A 49 8.21 4.30 -4.18
C LEU A 49 8.95 5.45 -4.87
N ASN A 50 9.77 5.10 -5.86
CA ASN A 50 10.69 6.06 -6.49
C ASN A 50 9.95 6.98 -7.48
N ARG A 51 9.44 6.42 -8.58
CA ARG A 51 8.96 7.21 -9.71
C ARG A 51 7.86 6.49 -10.49
N VAL A 52 6.93 7.26 -11.03
CA VAL A 52 5.97 6.78 -12.03
C VAL A 52 6.31 7.38 -13.39
N THR A 53 6.33 6.55 -14.43
CA THR A 53 6.41 7.01 -15.83
C THR A 53 5.01 6.95 -16.42
N ALA A 54 4.48 8.11 -16.81
CA ALA A 54 3.10 8.29 -17.25
C ALA A 54 3.06 8.86 -18.67
N ALA A 55 3.63 8.12 -19.64
CA ALA A 55 3.68 8.55 -21.04
C ALA A 55 2.30 8.75 -21.68
N HIS A 56 1.28 8.03 -21.20
CA HIS A 56 -0.09 8.08 -21.71
C HIS A 56 -0.97 9.13 -21.02
N LEU A 57 -0.52 9.74 -19.91
CA LEU A 57 -1.28 10.81 -19.30
C LEU A 57 -1.08 12.08 -20.16
N PRO A 58 -2.17 12.78 -20.51
CA PRO A 58 -2.05 14.08 -21.13
C PRO A 58 -1.13 14.93 -20.25
N GLN A 59 -0.10 15.51 -20.84
CA GLN A 59 0.61 16.60 -20.19
C GLN A 59 -0.37 17.78 -20.21
N GLU A 60 -1.34 17.76 -19.30
CA GLU A 60 -2.35 18.80 -19.19
C GLU A 60 -1.58 20.12 -19.06
N VAL A 61 -1.87 21.05 -19.96
CA VAL A 61 -1.21 22.36 -20.06
C VAL A 61 -1.55 23.23 -18.82
N SER A 62 -2.42 22.73 -17.93
CA SER A 62 -2.71 23.28 -16.62
C SER A 62 -1.55 23.00 -15.66
N THR A 63 -0.81 24.07 -15.31
CA THR A 63 0.35 24.05 -14.40
C THR A 63 0.05 23.56 -12.99
N ASP A 64 -1.23 23.42 -12.64
CA ASP A 64 -1.67 23.30 -11.25
C ASP A 64 -2.09 21.88 -10.86
N VAL A 65 -2.11 20.94 -11.81
CA VAL A 65 -2.39 19.54 -11.49
C VAL A 65 -1.17 18.92 -10.80
N THR A 66 -1.42 18.31 -9.65
CA THR A 66 -0.42 17.50 -8.92
C THR A 66 -0.87 16.05 -8.85
N TYR A 67 0.03 15.16 -8.48
CA TYR A 67 -0.21 13.73 -8.43
C TYR A 67 0.17 13.17 -7.07
N GLN A 68 -0.58 12.18 -6.61
CA GLN A 68 -0.39 11.54 -5.32
C GLN A 68 -0.45 10.02 -5.49
N LEU A 69 0.45 9.32 -4.81
CA LEU A 69 0.33 7.88 -4.61
C LEU A 69 -0.55 7.61 -3.40
N ARG A 70 -1.43 6.62 -3.53
CA ARG A 70 -2.24 6.09 -2.44
C ARG A 70 -1.99 4.61 -2.30
N VAL A 71 -1.79 4.17 -1.06
CA VAL A 71 -1.56 2.76 -0.75
C VAL A 71 -2.63 2.30 0.23
N THR A 72 -3.39 1.27 -0.15
CA THR A 72 -4.49 0.71 0.65
C THR A 72 -4.41 -0.81 0.67
N LEU A 73 -4.84 -1.45 1.76
CA LEU A 73 -4.92 -2.90 1.84
C LEU A 73 -6.26 -3.38 1.26
N PHE A 74 -6.24 -4.53 0.61
CA PHE A 74 -7.42 -5.17 0.04
C PHE A 74 -7.42 -6.65 0.37
N ASP A 75 -8.55 -7.18 0.84
CA ASP A 75 -8.74 -8.61 1.06
C ASP A 75 -9.49 -9.19 -0.14
N ARG A 76 -8.82 -10.02 -0.94
CA ARG A 76 -9.45 -10.65 -2.12
C ARG A 76 -10.50 -11.70 -1.77
N ASN A 77 -10.43 -12.34 -0.60
CA ASN A 77 -11.41 -13.36 -0.22
C ASN A 77 -12.73 -12.72 0.17
N HIS A 78 -12.65 -11.57 0.83
CA HIS A 78 -13.82 -10.83 1.30
C HIS A 78 -14.17 -9.63 0.39
N LEU A 79 -13.41 -9.41 -0.68
CA LEU A 79 -13.56 -8.34 -1.66
C LEU A 79 -13.82 -6.97 -1.03
N HIS A 80 -12.96 -6.55 -0.10
CA HIS A 80 -13.08 -5.23 0.51
C HIS A 80 -11.72 -4.58 0.79
N PHE A 81 -11.70 -3.26 0.76
CA PHE A 81 -10.58 -2.46 1.21
C PHE A 81 -10.62 -2.30 2.72
N PHE A 82 -9.47 -2.34 3.37
CA PHE A 82 -9.38 -2.20 4.81
C PHE A 82 -8.12 -1.43 5.25
N GLY A 83 -8.11 -1.04 6.51
CA GLY A 83 -7.03 -0.23 7.09
C GLY A 83 -7.06 1.23 6.64
N LYS A 84 -6.02 1.97 7.00
CA LYS A 84 -5.86 3.38 6.61
C LYS A 84 -5.15 3.47 5.26
N THR A 85 -5.72 4.21 4.33
CA THR A 85 -5.02 4.57 3.09
C THR A 85 -3.88 5.53 3.40
N TRP A 86 -2.65 5.11 3.13
CA TRP A 86 -1.50 6.02 3.12
C TRP A 86 -1.52 6.87 1.85
N ARG A 87 -1.05 8.11 1.96
CA ARG A 87 -1.05 9.09 0.86
C ARG A 87 0.31 9.79 0.83
N SER A 88 0.93 9.85 -0.33
CA SER A 88 2.16 10.63 -0.52
C SER A 88 1.88 12.13 -0.48
N SER A 89 2.94 12.91 -0.33
CA SER A 89 2.95 14.32 -0.71
C SER A 89 2.53 14.48 -2.19
N PRO A 90 1.75 15.50 -2.56
CA PRO A 90 1.46 15.80 -3.95
C PRO A 90 2.74 16.18 -4.71
N GLN A 91 2.91 15.66 -5.92
CA GLN A 91 4.08 15.85 -6.76
C GLN A 91 3.69 16.32 -8.17
N ARG A 92 4.55 17.13 -8.80
CA ARG A 92 4.35 17.57 -10.18
C ARG A 92 4.97 16.58 -11.17
N MET A 93 4.34 16.46 -12.33
CA MET A 93 4.88 15.70 -13.46
C MET A 93 5.89 16.55 -14.23
N LYS A 94 7.03 15.95 -14.57
CA LYS A 94 8.10 16.56 -15.40
C LYS A 94 8.56 15.54 -16.43
N ASN A 95 8.52 15.90 -17.72
CA ASN A 95 8.94 15.05 -18.84
C ASN A 95 8.32 13.65 -18.78
N SER A 96 6.99 13.62 -18.69
CA SER A 96 6.17 12.40 -18.60
C SER A 96 6.43 11.49 -17.39
N LYS A 97 7.01 12.03 -16.33
CA LYS A 97 7.39 11.25 -15.16
C LYS A 97 7.17 12.03 -13.86
N ILE A 98 6.79 11.33 -12.80
CA ILE A 98 6.50 11.90 -11.49
C ILE A 98 7.43 11.24 -10.47
N ALA A 99 8.28 12.02 -9.81
CA ALA A 99 9.18 11.54 -8.78
C ALA A 99 8.51 11.69 -7.41
N PHE A 100 8.36 10.58 -6.69
CA PHE A 100 7.81 10.55 -5.34
C PHE A 100 8.93 10.39 -4.31
N ASN A 101 9.84 9.42 -4.53
CA ASN A 101 10.94 9.10 -3.62
C ASN A 101 10.47 8.91 -2.16
N GLU A 102 9.32 8.28 -1.99
CA GLU A 102 8.69 8.04 -0.70
C GLU A 102 9.02 6.63 -0.22
N VAL A 103 9.20 6.45 1.08
CA VAL A 103 9.38 5.13 1.69
C VAL A 103 8.23 4.86 2.64
N LEU A 104 7.46 3.82 2.33
CA LEU A 104 6.36 3.36 3.16
C LEU A 104 6.79 2.17 4.00
N TYR A 105 6.64 2.30 5.31
CA TYR A 105 6.84 1.20 6.26
C TYR A 105 5.50 0.61 6.66
N LEU A 106 5.35 -0.70 6.47
CA LEU A 106 4.19 -1.47 6.90
C LEU A 106 4.63 -2.47 7.96
N HIS A 107 3.93 -2.54 9.08
CA HIS A 107 4.15 -3.56 10.08
C HIS A 107 2.82 -4.25 10.39
N THR A 108 2.73 -5.55 10.13
CA THR A 108 1.47 -6.27 10.23
C THR A 108 1.66 -7.70 10.70
N SER A 109 0.67 -8.22 11.43
CA SER A 109 0.51 -9.65 11.72
C SER A 109 -0.42 -10.35 10.71
N LEU A 110 -1.04 -9.60 9.80
CA LEU A 110 -1.92 -10.12 8.75
C LEU A 110 -1.08 -10.61 7.57
N LEU A 111 -0.40 -11.74 7.76
CA LEU A 111 0.46 -12.37 6.76
C LEU A 111 -0.33 -13.37 5.89
N LEU A 112 -1.54 -12.98 5.49
CA LEU A 112 -2.45 -13.84 4.72
C LEU A 112 -2.24 -13.59 3.23
N PRO A 113 -2.14 -14.64 2.38
CA PRO A 113 -2.02 -14.45 0.93
C PRO A 113 -3.21 -13.74 0.27
N SER A 114 -4.35 -13.71 0.94
CA SER A 114 -5.50 -12.93 0.47
C SER A 114 -5.34 -11.42 0.68
N THR A 115 -4.38 -10.99 1.50
CA THR A 115 -4.12 -9.57 1.75
C THR A 115 -3.20 -9.01 0.68
N LEU A 116 -3.74 -8.09 -0.10
CA LEU A 116 -3.07 -7.42 -1.20
C LEU A 116 -2.79 -5.96 -0.82
N VAL A 117 -1.68 -5.43 -1.33
CA VAL A 117 -1.40 -3.99 -1.28
C VAL A 117 -1.78 -3.37 -2.62
N VAL A 118 -2.71 -2.43 -2.60
CA VAL A 118 -3.17 -1.72 -3.78
C VAL A 118 -2.50 -0.35 -3.83
N LEU A 119 -1.76 -0.10 -4.91
CA LEU A 119 -1.13 1.18 -5.19
C LEU A 119 -1.93 1.90 -6.27
N GLU A 120 -2.45 3.08 -5.96
CA GLU A 120 -3.23 3.93 -6.87
C GLU A 120 -2.48 5.23 -7.13
N LEU A 121 -2.39 5.62 -8.41
CA LEU A 121 -1.99 6.96 -8.82
C LEU A 121 -3.23 7.84 -8.95
N VAL A 122 -3.23 8.99 -8.28
CA VAL A 122 -4.34 9.95 -8.28
C VAL A 122 -3.85 11.30 -8.76
N SER A 123 -4.55 11.93 -9.71
CA SER A 123 -4.37 13.35 -10.02
C SER A 123 -5.22 14.22 -9.11
N LEU A 124 -4.67 15.33 -8.68
CA LEU A 124 -5.28 16.34 -7.83
C LEU A 124 -5.33 17.66 -8.60
N SER A 125 -6.52 18.06 -9.05
CA SER A 125 -6.75 19.38 -9.62
C SER A 125 -7.34 20.32 -8.57
N PRO A 126 -6.86 21.58 -8.48
CA PRO A 126 -7.42 22.54 -7.53
C PRO A 126 -8.87 22.88 -7.89
N ARG A 127 -9.67 23.17 -6.87
CA ARG A 127 -11.02 23.69 -6.99
C ARG A 127 -11.06 25.15 -6.50
N PRO A 128 -12.03 25.96 -6.96
CA PRO A 128 -12.16 27.37 -6.53
C PRO A 128 -12.34 27.55 -5.02
N ASP A 129 -12.85 26.53 -4.33
CA ASP A 129 -13.05 26.50 -2.88
C ASP A 129 -11.77 26.18 -2.08
N GLY A 130 -10.62 26.05 -2.75
CA GLY A 130 -9.34 25.69 -2.15
C GLY A 130 -9.17 24.19 -1.88
N SER A 131 -10.18 23.37 -2.16
CA SER A 131 -10.07 21.91 -2.10
C SER A 131 -9.45 21.35 -3.39
N HIS A 132 -9.26 20.02 -3.45
CA HIS A 132 -8.78 19.35 -4.65
C HIS A 132 -9.80 18.32 -5.14
N GLN A 133 -10.04 18.29 -6.45
CA GLN A 133 -10.69 17.17 -7.10
C GLN A 133 -9.67 16.04 -7.29
N ALA A 134 -9.96 14.88 -6.72
CA ALA A 134 -9.14 13.69 -6.85
C ALA A 134 -9.70 12.74 -7.92
N LEU A 135 -8.88 12.36 -8.89
CA LEU A 135 -9.24 11.40 -9.94
C LEU A 135 -8.20 10.28 -10.05
N GLY A 136 -8.64 9.03 -10.01
CA GLY A 136 -7.78 7.86 -10.22
C GLY A 136 -7.27 7.81 -11.66
N ARG A 137 -5.96 7.68 -11.84
CA ARG A 137 -5.28 7.61 -13.15
C ARG A 137 -4.74 6.23 -13.47
N GLY A 138 -4.70 5.35 -12.48
CA GLY A 138 -4.38 3.94 -12.64
C GLY A 138 -4.00 3.31 -11.31
N PHE A 139 -3.99 1.99 -11.26
CA PHE A 139 -3.61 1.26 -10.06
C PHE A 139 -2.91 -0.06 -10.38
N THR A 140 -2.19 -0.59 -9.40
CA THR A 140 -1.59 -1.92 -9.46
C THR A 140 -1.73 -2.60 -8.10
N VAL A 141 -1.48 -3.90 -8.08
CA VAL A 141 -1.66 -4.73 -6.89
C VAL A 141 -0.37 -5.50 -6.62
N LEU A 142 0.02 -5.54 -5.35
CA LEU A 142 1.18 -6.26 -4.86
C LEU A 142 0.76 -7.35 -3.88
N GLU A 143 1.21 -8.57 -4.15
CA GLU A 143 1.13 -9.70 -3.23
C GLU A 143 2.35 -9.67 -2.30
N LEU A 144 2.20 -9.10 -1.09
CA LEU A 144 3.28 -9.07 -0.10
C LEU A 144 3.44 -10.39 0.65
N PHE A 145 2.40 -11.20 0.68
CA PHE A 145 2.34 -12.45 1.42
C PHE A 145 2.04 -13.55 0.40
N THR A 146 3.05 -14.34 0.05
CA THR A 146 2.85 -15.48 -0.85
C THR A 146 3.18 -16.76 -0.11
N ASN A 147 2.34 -17.78 -0.32
CA ASN A 147 2.63 -19.16 0.10
C ASN A 147 3.35 -19.94 -1.01
N LYS A 148 3.53 -19.36 -2.20
CA LYS A 148 4.14 -20.02 -3.35
C LYS A 148 5.63 -19.68 -3.41
N PRO A 149 6.54 -20.65 -3.14
CA PRO A 149 7.99 -20.43 -3.18
C PRO A 149 8.53 -20.12 -4.59
N GLU A 150 7.73 -20.38 -5.63
CA GLU A 150 8.11 -20.21 -7.05
C GLU A 150 7.95 -18.78 -7.56
N ILE A 151 7.14 -17.95 -6.89
CA ILE A 151 6.98 -16.55 -7.28
C ILE A 151 8.13 -15.78 -6.61
N PRO A 152 9.00 -15.10 -7.37
CA PRO A 152 10.09 -14.36 -6.77
C PRO A 152 9.48 -13.32 -5.84
N ALA A 153 9.79 -13.44 -4.54
CA ALA A 153 9.26 -12.62 -3.45
C ALA A 153 9.17 -11.16 -3.89
N THR A 154 8.19 -10.39 -3.44
CA THR A 154 8.04 -8.95 -3.74
C THR A 154 9.24 -8.08 -3.34
N ASP A 155 10.31 -8.70 -2.86
CA ASP A 155 11.63 -8.18 -2.61
C ASP A 155 12.39 -7.82 -3.91
N GLY A 156 13.13 -6.71 -3.85
CA GLY A 156 13.93 -6.15 -4.94
C GLY A 156 13.31 -4.94 -5.67
N ASP A 157 14.14 -4.28 -6.48
CA ASP A 157 13.72 -3.16 -7.32
C ASP A 157 12.95 -3.67 -8.54
N ARG A 158 11.68 -3.25 -8.68
CA ARG A 158 10.79 -3.71 -9.75
C ARG A 158 10.00 -2.56 -10.34
N ARG A 159 9.86 -2.58 -11.66
CA ARG A 159 8.93 -1.71 -12.37
C ARG A 159 7.56 -2.36 -12.41
N LEU A 160 6.59 -1.70 -11.79
CA LEU A 160 5.19 -2.12 -11.81
C LEU A 160 4.42 -1.35 -12.89
N ASN A 161 3.57 -2.08 -13.62
CA ASN A 161 2.65 -1.46 -14.57
C ASN A 161 1.35 -1.09 -13.86
N LEU A 162 0.83 0.10 -14.16
CA LEU A 162 -0.47 0.53 -13.68
C LEU A 162 -1.54 0.14 -14.69
N HIS A 163 -2.58 -0.53 -14.21
CA HIS A 163 -3.82 -0.73 -14.97
C HIS A 163 -4.60 0.58 -15.00
N HIS A 164 -5.25 0.85 -16.13
CA HIS A 164 -6.12 2.00 -16.25
C HIS A 164 -7.36 1.86 -15.37
N GLY A 165 -7.86 2.98 -14.85
CA GLY A 165 -9.08 3.03 -14.04
C GLY A 165 -8.81 3.16 -12.54
N SER A 166 -9.82 2.77 -11.75
CA SER A 166 -9.82 2.91 -10.29
C SER A 166 -9.74 1.54 -9.61
N PRO A 167 -9.10 1.43 -8.42
CA PRO A 167 -9.12 0.23 -7.58
C PRO A 167 -10.52 -0.33 -7.32
N ARG A 168 -11.58 0.48 -7.43
CA ARG A 168 -12.97 0.02 -7.32
C ARG A 168 -13.31 -1.09 -8.32
N GLY A 169 -12.57 -1.21 -9.43
CA GLY A 169 -12.68 -2.33 -10.35
C GLY A 169 -12.46 -3.70 -9.68
N LEU A 170 -11.68 -3.78 -8.60
CA LEU A 170 -11.48 -5.01 -7.82
C LEU A 170 -12.76 -5.50 -7.11
N LEU A 171 -13.76 -4.63 -6.96
CA LEU A 171 -15.06 -4.97 -6.38
C LEU A 171 -16.07 -5.43 -7.44
N HIS A 172 -15.68 -5.45 -8.72
CA HIS A 172 -16.61 -5.72 -9.80
C HIS A 172 -17.08 -7.19 -9.77
N PRO A 173 -18.40 -7.47 -9.80
CA PRO A 173 -18.92 -8.83 -9.70
C PRO A 173 -18.37 -9.80 -10.74
N LEU A 174 -18.07 -9.35 -11.96
CA LEU A 174 -17.49 -10.20 -13.02
C LEU A 174 -16.08 -10.73 -12.71
N LEU A 175 -15.38 -10.19 -11.70
CA LEU A 175 -14.13 -10.77 -11.19
C LEU A 175 -14.37 -11.87 -10.14
N LYS A 176 -15.62 -12.10 -9.69
CA LYS A 176 -15.96 -13.24 -8.82
C LYS A 176 -15.94 -14.57 -9.57
N ASP A 177 -16.31 -14.56 -10.85
CA ASP A 177 -16.58 -15.78 -11.62
C ASP A 177 -15.35 -16.29 -12.39
N THR A 178 -14.16 -15.74 -12.14
CA THR A 178 -12.88 -16.17 -12.76
C THR A 178 -12.08 -17.14 -11.89
N VAL A 179 -12.71 -17.71 -10.86
CA VAL A 179 -12.16 -18.78 -10.03
C VAL A 179 -12.97 -20.05 -10.25
N ASP A 180 -12.82 -20.63 -11.45
CA ASP A 180 -13.11 -22.03 -11.74
C ASP A 180 -11.86 -22.70 -12.31
#